data_AF-A0A0R2CQP9-F1
#
_entry.id   AF-A0A0R2CQP9-F1
#
_cell.length_a   1.000
_cell.length_b   1.000
_cell.length_c   1.000
_cell.angle_alpha   90.00
_cell.angle_beta   90.00
_cell.angle_gamma   90.00
#
_symmetry.space_group_name_H-M   'P 1'
#
loop_
_entity.id
_entity.type
_entity.pdbx_description
1 polymer ?
#
loop_
_entity_poly.entity_id
_entity_poly.type
_entity_poly.pdbx_seq_one_letter_code
_entity_poly.pdbx_strand_id
1 'polypeptide(L)'
;MDFENRISQIKITVNFANEKNLQIGLLTFLGQFKIGDAVTDEEEARKYLLTNGTAIMFPYVRSLVSMITALDKGDVTVLPTFNFSSGFQEE
;
A
#
# COMPACT_ATOMS: atom_id res chain seq x y z
N MET A 1 0.81 -14.68 -11.06
CA MET A 1 0.74 -13.71 -12.16
C MET A 1 -0.13 -14.28 -13.26
N ASP A 2 -0.97 -13.47 -13.90
CA ASP A 2 -1.56 -13.85 -15.18
C ASP A 2 -0.50 -13.59 -16.26
N PHE A 3 0.17 -14.66 -16.71
CA PHE A 3 1.36 -14.58 -17.56
C PHE A 3 1.06 -14.08 -18.99
N GLU A 4 -0.20 -14.15 -19.45
CA GLU A 4 -0.58 -13.62 -20.76
C GLU A 4 -0.70 -12.08 -20.77
N ASN A 5 -0.93 -11.44 -19.62
CA ASN A 5 -1.18 -9.99 -19.56
C ASN A 5 -0.16 -9.19 -18.74
N ARG A 6 0.77 -9.85 -18.02
CA ARG A 6 1.79 -9.22 -17.15
C ARG A 6 1.18 -8.21 -16.15
N ILE A 7 -0.07 -8.46 -15.76
CA ILE A 7 -0.80 -7.70 -14.75
C ILE A 7 -0.50 -8.30 -13.39
N SER A 8 -0.03 -7.45 -12.49
CA SER A 8 0.28 -7.77 -11.11
C SER A 8 -0.54 -6.89 -10.17
N GLN A 9 -0.76 -7.37 -8.95
CA GLN A 9 -1.56 -6.67 -7.95
C GLN A 9 -0.78 -6.47 -6.67
N ILE A 10 -0.99 -5.32 -6.03
CA ILE A 10 -0.52 -5.02 -4.69
C ILE A 10 -1.74 -4.78 -3.82
N LYS A 11 -1.75 -5.39 -2.64
CA LYS A 11 -2.76 -5.19 -1.61
C LYS A 11 -2.10 -4.53 -0.40
N ILE A 12 -2.54 -3.33 -0.05
CA ILE A 12 -2.15 -2.65 1.18
C ILE A 12 -3.33 -2.71 2.13
N THR A 13 -3.13 -3.28 3.31
CA THR A 13 -4.14 -3.33 4.37
C THR A 13 -3.69 -2.42 5.50
N VAL A 14 -4.52 -1.45 5.86
CA VAL A 14 -4.28 -0.56 7.01
C VAL A 14 -5.32 -0.91 8.07
N ASN A 15 -4.83 -1.39 9.21
CA ASN A 15 -5.61 -1.53 10.42
C ASN A 15 -5.24 -0.39 11.36
N PHE A 16 -6.23 0.34 11.87
CA PHE A 16 -6.02 1.36 12.88
C PHE A 16 -7.03 1.19 14.02
N ALA A 17 -6.53 1.37 15.23
CA ALA A 17 -7.32 1.48 16.44
C ALA A 17 -6.83 2.72 17.20
N ASN A 18 -7.72 3.68 17.43
CA ASN A 18 -7.47 4.87 18.20
C ASN A 18 -8.47 4.91 19.36
N GLU A 19 -8.00 4.49 20.53
CA GLU A 19 -8.81 4.40 21.75
C GLU A 19 -9.32 5.77 22.21
N LYS A 20 -8.52 6.83 22.05
CA LYS A 20 -8.90 8.20 22.45
C LYS A 20 -10.12 8.68 21.67
N ASN A 21 -10.18 8.35 20.38
CA ASN A 21 -11.28 8.73 19.51
C ASN A 21 -12.36 7.62 19.37
N LEU A 22 -12.20 6.48 20.03
CA LEU A 22 -13.05 5.29 19.87
C LEU A 22 -13.22 4.89 18.38
N GLN A 23 -12.12 4.96 17.63
CA GLN A 23 -12.07 4.70 16.20
C GLN A 23 -11.39 3.36 15.94
N ILE A 24 -12.06 2.47 15.22
CA ILE A 24 -11.48 1.22 14.72
C ILE A 24 -11.83 1.12 13.25
N GLY A 25 -10.84 0.84 12.42
CA GLY A 25 -11.07 0.73 10.98
C GLY A 25 -10.08 -0.20 10.30
N LEU A 26 -10.60 -0.89 9.28
CA LEU A 26 -9.84 -1.72 8.38
C LEU A 26 -10.03 -1.20 6.96
N LEU A 27 -8.96 -0.71 6.35
CA LEU A 27 -8.97 -0.22 4.98
C LEU A 27 -8.10 -1.12 4.11
N THR A 28 -8.64 -1.55 2.98
CA THR A 28 -7.94 -2.36 1.98
C THR A 28 -7.83 -1.60 0.68
N PHE A 29 -6.61 -1.42 0.19
CA PHE A 29 -6.30 -0.76 -1.07
C PHE A 29 -5.72 -1.77 -2.05
N LEU A 30 -6.26 -1.80 -3.27
CA LEU A 30 -5.81 -2.67 -4.34
C LEU A 30 -5.22 -1.81 -5.45
N GLY A 31 -3.94 -2.02 -5.77
CA GLY A 31 -3.27 -1.41 -6.90
C GLY A 31 -3.03 -2.46 -7.97
N GLN A 32 -3.32 -2.13 -9.22
CA GLN A 32 -3.02 -2.97 -10.37
C GLN A 32 -1.89 -2.33 -11.17
N PHE A 33 -0.87 -3.13 -11.49
CA PHE A 33 0.32 -2.70 -12.19
C PHE A 33 0.58 -3.60 -13.37
N LYS A 34 0.98 -3.01 -14.49
CA LYS A 34 1.55 -3.75 -15.62
C LYS A 34 3.06 -3.69 -15.53
N ILE A 35 3.72 -4.85 -15.54
CA ILE A 35 5.17 -4.91 -15.58
C ILE A 35 5.65 -4.63 -17.01
N GLY A 36 6.71 -3.84 -17.19
CA GLY A 36 7.24 -3.47 -18.51
C GLY A 36 8.09 -4.58 -19.13
N ASP A 37 8.08 -4.74 -20.46
CA ASP A 37 8.66 -5.90 -21.19
C ASP A 37 10.16 -6.08 -21.01
N ALA A 38 10.85 -5.05 -20.53
CA ALA A 38 12.27 -5.10 -20.19
C ALA A 38 12.57 -5.94 -18.94
N VAL A 39 11.60 -6.17 -18.06
CA VAL A 39 11.79 -6.98 -16.83
C VAL A 39 11.46 -8.43 -17.15
N THR A 40 12.49 -9.24 -17.34
CA THR A 40 12.37 -10.65 -17.71
C THR A 40 12.47 -11.60 -16.52
N ASP A 41 13.12 -11.16 -15.43
CA ASP A 41 13.26 -11.94 -14.20
C ASP A 41 12.07 -11.73 -13.26
N GLU A 42 11.51 -12.83 -12.77
CA GLU A 42 10.32 -12.82 -11.92
C GLU A 42 10.65 -12.29 -10.51
N GLU A 43 11.82 -12.62 -9.98
CA GLU A 43 12.28 -12.11 -8.68
C GLU A 43 12.52 -10.60 -8.72
N GLU A 44 13.16 -10.12 -9.79
CA GLU A 44 13.33 -8.69 -10.03
C GLU A 44 11.99 -7.97 -10.20
N ALA A 45 11.05 -8.55 -10.96
CA ALA A 45 9.69 -8.02 -11.11
C ALA A 45 8.95 -7.94 -9.76
N ARG A 46 9.04 -9.00 -8.94
CA ARG A 46 8.48 -9.05 -7.59
C ARG A 46 9.06 -7.95 -6.71
N LYS A 47 10.38 -7.77 -6.73
CA LYS A 47 11.07 -6.71 -5.98
C LYS A 47 10.63 -5.31 -6.41
N TYR A 48 10.57 -5.06 -7.72
CA TYR A 48 10.10 -3.77 -8.23
C TYR A 48 8.65 -3.50 -7.86
N LEU A 49 7.77 -4.49 -8.00
CA LEU A 49 6.38 -4.37 -7.63
C LEU A 49 6.25 -4.03 -6.13
N LEU A 50 6.92 -4.77 -5.27
CA LEU A 50 6.82 -4.56 -3.82
C LEU A 50 7.44 -3.24 -3.37
N THR A 51 8.62 -2.85 -3.85
CA THR A 51 9.24 -1.58 -3.43
C THR A 51 8.57 -0.39 -4.10
N ASN A 52 8.58 -0.35 -5.43
CA ASN A 52 8.14 0.81 -6.18
C ASN A 52 6.62 0.91 -6.21
N GLY A 53 5.92 -0.21 -6.42
CA GLY A 53 4.46 -0.20 -6.45
C GLY A 53 3.86 0.19 -5.10
N THR A 54 4.42 -0.31 -3.98
CA THR A 54 3.98 0.13 -2.64
C THR A 54 4.32 1.61 -2.41
N ALA A 55 5.52 2.07 -2.79
CA ALA A 55 5.90 3.48 -2.68
C ALA A 55 4.99 4.41 -3.52
N ILE A 56 4.56 3.97 -4.72
CA ILE A 56 3.61 4.69 -5.57
C ILE A 56 2.23 4.76 -4.90
N MET A 57 1.76 3.66 -4.31
CA MET A 57 0.45 3.62 -3.64
C MET A 57 0.43 4.38 -2.32
N PHE A 58 1.54 4.45 -1.59
CA PHE A 58 1.57 4.92 -0.22
C PHE A 58 1.03 6.36 -0.01
N PRO A 59 1.35 7.35 -0.87
CA PRO A 59 0.75 8.69 -0.77
C PRO A 59 -0.78 8.69 -0.84
N TYR A 60 -1.36 7.82 -1.67
CA TYR A 60 -2.82 7.67 -1.79
C TYR A 60 -3.41 7.03 -0.54
N VAL A 61 -2.80 5.94 -0.06
CA VAL A 61 -3.21 5.27 1.19
C VAL A 61 -3.18 6.24 2.35
N ARG A 62 -2.08 6.98 2.52
CA ARG A 62 -1.90 7.98 3.59
C ARG A 62 -2.96 9.08 3.52
N SER A 63 -3.23 9.61 2.32
CA SER A 63 -4.23 10.67 2.14
C SER A 63 -5.65 10.17 2.43
N LEU A 64 -6.00 8.96 1.99
CA LEU A 64 -7.32 8.38 2.20
C LEU A 64 -7.56 8.02 3.69
N VAL A 65 -6.56 7.46 4.37
CA VAL A 65 -6.63 7.21 5.82
C VAL A 65 -6.82 8.52 6.59
N SER A 66 -6.05 9.55 6.23
CA SER A 66 -6.15 10.89 6.82
C SER A 66 -7.54 11.49 6.62
N MET A 67 -8.11 11.39 5.42
CA MET A 67 -9.43 11.90 5.11
C MET A 67 -10.54 11.14 5.85
N ILE A 68 -10.49 9.81 5.87
CA ILE A 68 -11.51 8.98 6.53
C ILE A 68 -11.53 9.22 8.04
N THR A 69 -10.36 9.30 8.67
CA THR A 69 -10.26 9.54 10.12
C THR A 69 -10.69 10.95 10.51
N ALA A 70 -10.39 11.94 9.66
CA ALA A 70 -10.87 13.32 9.84
C ALA A 70 -12.41 13.42 9.78
N LEU A 71 -13.08 12.65 8.91
CA LEU A 71 -14.53 12.70 8.76
C LEU A 71 -15.29 12.14 9.97
N ASP A 72 -14.71 11.21 10.71
CA ASP A 72 -15.41 10.55 11.81
C ASP A 72 -15.57 11.46 13.04
N LYS A 73 -14.47 12.06 13.53
CA LYS A 73 -14.51 12.95 14.73
C LYS A 73 -13.68 14.22 14.62
N GLY A 74 -13.21 14.56 13.42
CA GLY A 74 -12.39 15.76 13.19
C GLY A 74 -10.92 15.61 13.57
N ASP A 75 -10.50 14.48 14.14
CA ASP A 75 -9.11 14.21 14.46
C ASP A 75 -8.43 13.43 13.33
N VAL A 76 -7.36 14.01 12.80
CA VAL A 76 -6.72 13.56 11.56
C VAL A 76 -5.63 12.55 11.89
N THR A 77 -5.79 11.29 11.47
CA THR A 77 -4.72 10.31 11.57
C THR A 77 -3.85 10.34 10.32
N VAL A 78 -2.63 10.84 10.47
CA VAL A 78 -1.64 10.84 9.39
C VAL A 78 -0.68 9.69 9.58
N LEU A 79 -0.64 8.76 8.61
CA LEU A 79 0.36 7.68 8.63
C LEU A 79 1.79 8.26 8.62
N PRO A 80 2.72 7.68 9.38
CA PRO A 80 4.12 8.11 9.36
C PRO A 80 4.76 7.80 8.01
N THR A 81 5.90 8.40 7.73
CA THR A 81 6.69 8.05 6.55
C THR A 81 7.30 6.65 6.73
N PHE A 82 7.15 5.80 5.73
CA PHE A 82 7.78 4.48 5.71
C PHE A 82 8.89 4.44 4.66
N ASN A 83 9.96 3.72 4.98
CA ASN A 83 10.98 3.36 4.00
C ASN A 83 10.71 1.96 3.45
N PHE A 84 10.18 1.90 2.23
CA PHE A 84 9.83 0.63 1.56
C PHE A 84 11.03 -0.12 0.99
N SER A 85 12.23 0.47 0.96
CA SER A 85 13.44 -0.25 0.52
C SER A 85 14.05 -1.13 1.62
N SER A 86 13.78 -0.82 2.89
CA SER A 86 14.32 -1.52 4.06
C SER A 86 13.33 -2.47 4.74
N GLY A 87 12.07 -2.49 4.30
CA GLY A 87 10.96 -3.17 4.98
C GLY A 87 10.71 -4.63 4.58
N PHE A 88 11.64 -5.27 3.87
CA PHE A 88 11.46 -6.65 3.43
C PHE A 88 11.87 -7.62 4.54
N GLN A 89 10.89 -8.06 5.33
CA GLN A 89 10.95 -9.36 5.98
C GLN A 89 9.93 -10.24 5.27
N GLU A 90 10.42 -11.26 4.55
CA GLU A 90 9.59 -12.37 4.13
C GLU A 90 9.15 -13.09 5.42
N GLU A 91 7.83 -13.16 5.65
CA GLU A 91 7.26 -14.24 6.47
C GLU A 91 7.10 -15.49 5.61
#